data_AF-A0A4Y2CXS1-F1
#
_entry.id   AF-A0A4Y2CXS1-F1
#
_cell.length_a   1.000
_cell.length_b   1.000
_cell.length_c   1.000
_cell.angle_alpha   90.00
_cell.angle_beta   90.00
_cell.angle_gamma   90.00
#
_symmetry.space_group_name_H-M   'P 1'
#
loop_
_entity.id
_entity.type
_entity.pdbx_description
1 polymer ?
#
loop_
_entity_poly.entity_id
_entity_poly.type
_entity_poly.pdbx_seq_one_letter_code
_entity_poly.pdbx_strand_id
1 'polypeptide(L)'
;MGQGVIRSLKCHYRKQLILRILECYDENKDCDISLLDAVVLLEKSWRLVTESTIRNYLVMLDLRKHSRRKMTTRKMTTSPLQMAKKARSECFFAK
;
A
#
# COMPACT_ATOMS: atom_id res chain seq x y z
N MET A 1 4.67 0.15 -1.08
CA MET A 1 3.36 -0.39 -1.49
C MET A 1 2.87 -1.41 -0.46
N GLY A 2 2.18 -0.92 0.56
CA GLY A 2 1.61 -1.67 1.70
C GLY A 2 0.75 -0.78 2.60
N GLN A 3 0.14 0.27 2.02
CA GLN A 3 -0.47 1.36 2.75
C GLN A 3 -1.88 1.68 2.25
N GLY A 4 -2.61 0.75 1.59
CA GLY A 4 -3.92 1.09 1.01
C GLY A 4 -4.88 1.66 2.06
N VAL A 5 -5.03 0.94 3.16
CA VAL A 5 -5.88 1.34 4.31
C VAL A 5 -5.29 2.57 5.02
N ILE A 6 -3.99 2.58 5.33
CA ILE A 6 -3.33 3.70 6.02
C ILE A 6 -3.41 5.00 5.19
N ARG A 7 -3.24 4.90 3.87
CA ARG A 7 -3.33 6.02 2.93
C ARG A 7 -4.76 6.53 2.85
N SER A 8 -5.75 5.65 2.79
CA SER A 8 -7.17 6.02 2.83
C SER A 8 -7.48 6.74 4.14
N LEU A 9 -7.10 6.18 5.30
CA LEU A 9 -7.31 6.80 6.60
C LEU A 9 -6.66 8.18 6.70
N LYS A 10 -5.39 8.33 6.30
CA LYS A 10 -4.69 9.62 6.26
C LYS A 10 -5.39 10.64 5.35
N CYS A 11 -5.94 10.18 4.22
CA CYS A 11 -6.68 11.03 3.30
C CYS A 11 -7.98 11.55 3.94
N HIS A 12 -8.76 10.66 4.56
CA HIS A 12 -9.99 11.04 5.26
C HIS A 12 -9.72 11.98 6.43
N TYR A 13 -8.68 11.71 7.21
CA TYR A 13 -8.27 12.56 8.33
C TYR A 13 -7.95 13.99 7.88
N ARG A 14 -7.16 14.15 6.82
CA ARG A 14 -6.83 15.48 6.27
C ARG A 14 -8.04 16.22 5.75
N LYS A 15 -9.00 15.52 5.12
CA LYS A 15 -10.25 16.14 4.66
C LYS A 15 -11.07 16.68 5.83
N GLN A 16 -11.24 15.87 6.88
CA GLN A 16 -11.95 16.28 8.09
C GLN A 16 -11.24 17.44 8.81
N LEU A 17 -9.92 17.44 8.82
CA LEU A 17 -9.12 18.52 9.38
C LEU A 17 -9.36 19.86 8.65
N ILE A 18 -9.35 19.84 7.32
CA ILE A 18 -9.59 21.03 6.50
C ILE A 18 -11.00 21.57 6.71
N LEU A 19 -12.01 20.69 6.79
CA LEU A 19 -13.40 21.11 7.08
C LEU A 19 -13.48 21.85 8.41
N ARG A 20 -12.83 21.31 9.45
CA ARG A 20 -12.79 21.95 10.77
C ARG A 20 -12.07 23.30 10.76
N ILE A 21 -10.98 23.41 9.99
CA ILE A 21 -10.29 24.70 9.79
C ILE A 21 -11.20 25.71 9.09
N LEU A 22 -11.99 25.28 8.11
CA LEU A 22 -12.99 26.12 7.45
C LEU A 22 -14.06 26.62 8.45
N GLU A 23 -14.59 25.73 9.28
CA GLU A 23 -15.58 26.07 10.30
C GLU A 23 -15.04 27.10 11.29
N CYS A 24 -13.79 26.95 11.74
CA CYS A 24 -13.13 27.95 12.59
C CYS A 24 -12.97 29.29 11.88
N TYR A 25 -12.61 29.27 10.59
CA TYR A 25 -12.42 30.47 9.79
C TYR A 25 -13.71 31.26 9.63
N ASP A 26 -14.83 30.58 9.33
CA ASP A 26 -16.15 31.20 9.21
C ASP A 26 -16.61 31.84 10.52
N GLU A 27 -16.26 31.23 11.65
CA GLU A 27 -16.58 31.71 13.00
C GLU A 27 -15.59 32.77 13.53
N ASN A 28 -14.55 33.14 12.76
CA ASN A 28 -13.44 33.99 13.20
C ASN A 28 -12.82 33.55 14.54
N LYS A 29 -12.64 32.24 14.72
CA LYS A 29 -12.04 31.63 15.92
C LYS A 29 -10.69 31.01 15.59
N ASP A 30 -9.80 31.03 16.56
CA ASP A 30 -8.54 30.29 16.47
C ASP A 30 -8.81 28.80 16.39
N CYS A 31 -8.16 28.13 15.44
CA CYS A 31 -8.40 26.73 15.17
C CYS A 31 -7.39 25.84 15.88
N ASP A 32 -7.48 25.86 17.20
CA ASP A 32 -6.70 24.97 18.07
C ASP A 32 -7.32 23.57 18.08
N ILE A 33 -6.49 22.59 17.77
CA ILE A 33 -6.90 21.18 17.77
C ILE A 33 -6.40 20.54 19.05
N SER A 34 -7.31 20.28 19.97
CA SER A 34 -6.97 19.54 21.19
C SER A 34 -6.66 18.06 20.87
N LEU A 35 -6.02 17.36 21.82
CA LEU A 35 -5.81 15.92 21.69
C LEU A 35 -7.14 15.16 21.54
N LEU A 36 -8.18 15.57 22.28
CA LEU A 36 -9.51 14.99 22.19
C LEU A 36 -10.09 15.15 20.78
N ASP A 37 -9.92 16.33 20.19
CA ASP A 37 -10.36 16.63 18.84
C ASP A 37 -9.66 15.76 17.80
N ALA A 38 -8.36 15.55 17.95
CA ALA A 38 -7.61 14.65 17.07
C ALA A 38 -8.13 13.21 17.16
N VAL A 39 -8.46 12.71 18.36
CA VAL A 39 -9.03 11.37 18.55
C VAL A 39 -10.42 11.26 17.92
N VAL A 40 -11.29 12.27 18.09
CA VAL A 40 -12.62 12.32 17.48
C VAL A 40 -12.52 12.37 15.95
N LEU A 41 -11.63 13.20 15.40
CA LEU A 41 -11.38 13.28 13.96
C LEU A 41 -10.87 11.94 13.41
N LEU A 42 -10.04 11.22 14.18
CA LEU A 42 -9.55 9.91 13.82
C LEU A 42 -10.67 8.86 13.76
N GLU A 43 -11.57 8.84 14.76
CA GLU A 43 -12.74 7.95 14.79
C GLU A 43 -13.65 8.19 13.58
N LYS A 44 -14.00 9.47 13.32
CA LYS A 44 -14.80 9.86 12.15
C LYS A 44 -14.13 9.43 10.84
N SER A 45 -12.83 9.60 10.74
CA SER A 45 -12.06 9.24 9.54
C SER A 45 -11.96 7.74 9.34
N TRP A 46 -11.89 6.96 10.43
CA TRP A 46 -11.88 5.50 10.39
C TRP A 46 -13.21 4.95 9.89
N ARG A 47 -14.34 5.52 10.33
CA ARG A 47 -15.69 5.14 9.85
C ARG A 47 -15.86 5.31 8.34
N LEU A 48 -15.13 6.24 7.72
CA LEU A 48 -15.17 6.46 6.27
C LEU A 48 -14.34 5.46 5.47
N VAL A 49 -13.46 4.70 6.14
CA VAL A 49 -12.74 3.60 5.51
C VAL A 49 -13.71 2.45 5.28
N THR A 50 -14.17 2.31 4.04
CA THR A 50 -15.13 1.27 3.66
C THR A 50 -14.52 -0.14 3.69
N GLU A 51 -15.35 -1.13 4.00
CA GLU A 51 -14.98 -2.55 3.94
C GLU A 51 -14.45 -2.95 2.56
N SER A 52 -14.95 -2.32 1.49
CA SER A 52 -14.45 -2.54 0.14
C SER A 52 -13.00 -2.09 -0.03
N THR A 53 -12.58 -1.01 0.64
CA THR A 53 -11.19 -0.52 0.64
C THR A 53 -10.28 -1.49 1.38
N ILE A 54 -10.75 -2.03 2.51
CA ILE A 54 -10.04 -3.05 3.30
C ILE A 54 -9.94 -4.36 2.49
N ARG A 55 -11.05 -4.82 1.93
CA ARG A 55 -11.14 -6.05 1.12
C ARG A 55 -10.26 -5.93 -0.13
N ASN A 56 -10.31 -4.82 -0.86
CA ASN A 56 -9.48 -4.60 -2.04
C ASN A 56 -7.99 -4.63 -1.67
N TYR A 57 -7.61 -4.04 -0.55
CA TYR A 57 -6.23 -4.11 -0.07
C TYR A 57 -5.81 -5.55 0.29
N LEU A 58 -6.66 -6.29 1.00
CA LEU A 58 -6.41 -7.69 1.36
C LEU A 58 -6.31 -8.59 0.12
N VAL A 59 -7.26 -8.46 -0.82
CA VAL A 59 -7.25 -9.19 -2.10
C VAL A 59 -6.00 -8.87 -2.90
N MET A 60 -5.60 -7.60 -3.01
CA MET A 60 -4.35 -7.23 -3.67
C MET A 60 -3.11 -7.81 -2.97
N LEU A 61 -3.10 -7.89 -1.65
CA LEU A 61 -2.00 -8.51 -0.91
C LEU A 61 -1.91 -10.02 -1.19
N ASP A 62 -3.04 -10.72 -1.23
CA ASP A 62 -3.05 -12.17 -1.49
C ASP A 62 -2.72 -12.49 -2.95
N LEU A 63 -3.21 -11.71 -3.91
CA LEU A 63 -2.78 -11.79 -5.31
C LEU A 63 -1.27 -11.54 -5.46
N ARG A 64 -0.71 -10.60 -4.69
CA ARG A 64 0.73 -10.33 -4.67
C ARG A 64 1.53 -11.48 -4.06
N LYS A 65 1.03 -12.15 -3.01
CA LYS A 65 1.66 -13.36 -2.46
C LYS A 65 1.66 -14.48 -3.49
N HIS A 66 0.54 -14.67 -4.21
CA HIS A 66 0.42 -15.69 -5.24
C HIS A 66 1.37 -15.42 -6.43
N SER A 67 1.48 -14.17 -6.88
CA SER A 67 2.43 -13.78 -7.93
C SER A 67 3.90 -13.97 -7.50
N ARG A 68 4.26 -13.63 -6.25
CA ARG A 68 5.60 -13.87 -5.71
C ARG A 68 5.95 -15.36 -5.61
N ARG A 69 5.00 -16.23 -5.26
CA ARG A 69 5.19 -17.69 -5.26
C ARG A 69 5.47 -18.24 -6.66
N LYS A 70 4.78 -17.75 -7.70
CA LYS A 70 5.02 -18.15 -9.11
C LYS A 70 6.39 -17.70 -9.63
N MET A 71 6.85 -16.52 -9.22
CA MET A 71 8.15 -15.98 -9.64
C MET A 71 9.33 -16.70 -8.96
N THR A 72 9.14 -17.25 -7.76
CA THR A 72 10.14 -18.06 -7.05
C THR A 72 10.19 -19.50 -7.57
N THR A 73 9.05 -20.10 -7.96
CA THR A 73 9.03 -21.42 -8.63
C THR A 73 9.62 -21.39 -10.04
N ARG A 74 9.33 -20.35 -10.84
CA ARG A 74 9.94 -20.19 -12.18
C ARG A 74 11.47 -20.09 -12.16
N LYS A 75 12.06 -19.55 -11.09
CA LYS A 75 13.53 -19.47 -10.94
C LYS A 75 14.15 -20.84 -10.61
N MET A 76 13.45 -21.69 -9.86
CA MET A 76 13.91 -23.06 -9.55
C MET A 76 13.71 -24.06 -10.71
N THR A 77 12.84 -23.78 -11.67
CA THR A 77 12.64 -24.62 -12.87
C THR A 77 13.54 -24.23 -14.05
N THR A 78 14.58 -23.42 -13.84
CA THR A 78 15.67 -23.34 -14.83
C THR A 78 16.46 -24.64 -14.71
N SER A 79 16.04 -25.65 -15.47
CA SER A 79 16.63 -26.99 -15.46
C SER A 79 18.17 -26.91 -15.55
N PRO A 80 18.93 -27.71 -14.77
CA PRO A 80 20.39 -27.79 -14.87
C PRO A 80 20.89 -28.00 -16.31
N LEU A 81 20.10 -28.64 -17.18
CA LEU A 81 20.38 -28.80 -18.61
C LEU A 81 20.37 -27.48 -19.40
N GLN A 82 19.56 -26.50 -19.03
CA GLN A 82 19.54 -25.17 -19.67
C GLN A 82 20.78 -24.36 -19.28
N MET A 83 21.26 -24.50 -18.03
CA MET A 83 22.50 -23.87 -17.56
C MET A 83 23.75 -24.52 -18.19
N ALA A 84 23.76 -25.86 -18.34
CA ALA A 84 24.86 -26.59 -18.99
C ALA A 84 24.99 -26.27 -20.50
N LYS A 85 23.87 -26.05 -21.20
CA LYS A 85 23.88 -25.64 -22.61
C LYS A 85 24.45 -24.23 -22.80
N LYS A 86 24.15 -23.30 -21.88
CA LYS A 86 24.68 -21.93 -21.91
C LYS A 86 26.17 -21.86 -21.60
N ALA A 87 26.65 -22.63 -20.62
CA ALA A 87 28.08 -22.73 -20.31
C ALA A 87 28.90 -23.31 -21.49
N ARG A 88 28.32 -24.24 -22.27
CA ARG A 88 28.97 -24.80 -23.47
C ARG A 88 29.12 -23.79 -24.61
N SER A 89 28.17 -22.88 -24.79
CA SER A 89 28.26 -21.84 -25.83
C SER A 89 29.22 -20.72 -25.47
N GLU A 90 29.40 -20.42 -24.18
CA GLU A 90 30.32 -19.36 -23.73
C GLU A 90 31.79 -19.81 -23.78
N CYS A 91 32.09 -21.10 -23.55
CA CYS A 91 33.45 -21.64 -23.74
C CYS A 91 33.88 -21.78 -25.22
N PHE A 92 32.94 -21.78 -26.17
CA PHE A 92 33.27 -21.90 -27.61
C PHE A 92 33.69 -20.57 -28.25
N PHE A 93 33.41 -19.43 -27.59
CA PHE A 93 33.78 -18.09 -28.06
C PHE A 93 35.11 -17.57 -27.48
N ALA A 94 35.77 -18.37 -26.64
CA ALA A 94 37.05 -18.03 -26.00
C ALA A 94 38.22 -18.83 -26.59
N LYS A 95 38.28 -18.93 -27.91
CA LYS A 95 39.42 -19.51 -28.63
C LYS A 95 39.85 -18.61 -29.78
#